data_AF-A0A535CA10-F1
#
_entry.id   AF-A0A535CA10-F1
#
_cell.length_a   1.000
_cell.length_b   1.000
_cell.length_c   1.000
_cell.angle_alpha   90.00
_cell.angle_beta   90.00
_cell.angle_gamma   90.00
#
_symmetry.space_group_name_H-M   'P 1'
#
loop_
_entity.id
_entity.type
_entity.pdbx_description
1 polymer ?
#
loop_
_entity_poly.entity_id
_entity_poly.type
_entity_poly.pdbx_seq_one_letter_code
_entity_poly.pdbx_strand_id
1 'polypeptide(L)' 'LGREARVYICGPTALVESAANALVRIGLAPSRIRTERFGPTGT' A
#
# COMPACT_ATOMS: atom_id res chain seq x y z
N LEU A 1 7.53 10.63 -8.53
CA LEU A 1 6.87 10.93 -7.24
C LEU A 1 7.63 12.08 -6.60
N GLY A 2 6.95 13.09 -6.02
CA GLY A 2 7.66 14.15 -5.30
C GLY A 2 8.45 13.59 -4.12
N ARG A 3 9.51 14.29 -3.69
CA ARG A 3 10.45 13.79 -2.68
C ARG A 3 9.84 13.51 -1.30
N GLU A 4 8.59 13.92 -1.05
CA GLU A 4 7.88 13.85 0.24
C GLU A 4 6.52 13.13 0.15
N ALA A 5 6.30 12.31 -0.88
CA ALA A 5 5.02 11.62 -1.02
C ALA A 5 4.75 10.64 0.13
N ARG A 6 3.52 10.66 0.62
CA ARG A 6 2.95 9.70 1.59
C ARG A 6 1.79 8.99 0.94
N VAL A 7 1.68 7.68 1.14
CA VAL A 7 0.66 6.85 0.50
C VAL A 7 -0.15 6.10 1.56
N TYR A 8 -1.46 6.07 1.37
CA TYR A 8 -2.38 5.27 2.15
C TYR A 8 -3.05 4.24 1.25
N ILE A 9 -3.09 2.98 1.67
CA ILE A 9 -3.69 1.87 0.93
C ILE A 9 -4.66 1.16 1.86
N CYS A 10 -5.94 1.12 1.49
CA CYS A 10 -6.98 0.36 2.18
C CYS A 10 -7.58 -0.65 1.20
N GLY A 11 -7.70 -1.91 1.58
CA GLY A 11 -8.10 -2.97 0.65
C GLY A 11 -8.21 -4.36 1.28
N PRO A 12 -8.67 -5.36 0.50
CA PRO A 12 -8.42 -6.76 0.81
C PRO A 12 -6.91 -7.03 0.84
N THR A 13 -6.49 -8.04 1.61
CA THR A 13 -5.08 -8.38 1.86
C THR A 13 -4.24 -8.43 0.59
N ALA A 14 -4.71 -9.15 -0.44
CA ALA A 14 -3.96 -9.31 -1.70
C ALA A 14 -3.69 -7.97 -2.42
N LEU A 15 -4.67 -7.06 -2.43
CA LEU A 15 -4.51 -5.73 -3.02
C LEU A 15 -3.49 -4.92 -2.23
N VAL A 16 -3.66 -4.86 -0.91
CA VAL A 16 -2.82 -4.05 -0.02
C VAL A 16 -1.36 -4.48 -0.14
N GLU A 17 -1.09 -5.78 -0.13
CA GLU A 17 0.27 -6.31 -0.26
C GLU A 17 0.87 -6.04 -1.63
N SER A 18 0.12 -6.29 -2.71
CA SER A 18 0.62 -6.07 -4.08
C SER A 18 0.96 -4.60 -4.33
N ALA A 19 0.07 -3.68 -3.92
CA ALA A 19 0.27 -2.25 -4.10
C ALA A 19 1.42 -1.72 -3.23
N ALA A 20 1.51 -2.10 -1.96
CA ALA A 20 2.60 -1.68 -1.07
C ALA A 20 3.95 -2.15 -1.61
N ASN A 21 4.06 -3.40 -2.07
CA ASN A 21 5.28 -3.94 -2.64
C ASN A 21 5.69 -3.21 -3.92
N ALA A 22 4.74 -2.86 -4.79
CA ALA A 22 5.02 -2.08 -5.99
C ALA A 22 5.58 -0.70 -5.68
N LEU A 23 5.01 -0.01 -4.69
CA LEU A 23 5.46 1.32 -4.26
C LEU A 23 6.89 1.29 -3.69
N VAL A 24 7.23 0.27 -2.90
CA VAL A 24 8.60 0.09 -2.40
C VAL A 24 9.57 -0.16 -3.55
N ARG A 25 9.20 -1.00 -4.53
CA ARG A 25 10.06 -1.26 -5.71
C ARG A 25 10.38 -0.03 -6.54
N ILE A 26 9.48 0.96 -6.59
CA ILE A 26 9.71 2.22 -7.29
C ILE A 26 10.39 3.30 -6.42
N GLY A 27 10.86 2.93 -5.23
CA GLY A 27 11.69 3.77 -4.38
C GLY A 27 10.94 4.55 -3.28
N LEU A 28 9.67 4.25 -3.02
CA LEU A 28 8.98 4.84 -1.87
C LEU A 28 9.41 4.14 -0.58
N ALA A 29 9.92 4.90 0.39
CA ALA A 29 10.30 4.37 1.69
C ALA A 29 9.09 3.70 2.39
N PRO A 30 9.22 2.47 2.93
CA PRO A 30 8.12 1.76 3.59
C PRO A 30 7.47 2.56 4.73
N SER A 31 8.26 3.36 5.47
CA SER A 31 7.77 4.24 6.54
C SER A 31 6.80 5.33 6.08
N ARG A 32 6.67 5.56 4.77
CA ARG A 32 5.76 6.51 4.14
C ARG A 32 4.51 5.85 3.54
N ILE A 33 4.38 4.53 3.69
CA ILE A 33 3.24 3.74 3.21
C ILE A 33 2.46 3.27 4.42
N ARG A 34 1.24 3.78 4.58
CA ARG A 34 0.30 3.29 5.59
C ARG A 34 -0.66 2.31 4.93
N THR A 35 -0.73 1.09 5.46
CA THR A 35 -1.61 0.03 4.98
C THR A 35 -2.74 -0.23 5.98
N GLU A 36 -3.96 -0.39 5.49
CA GLU A 36 -5.11 -0.87 6.25
C GLU A 36 -5.77 -2.02 5.47
N ARG A 37 -6.13 -3.09 6.17
CA ARG A 37 -6.79 -4.25 5.58
C ARG A 37 -8.20 -4.33 6.13
N PHE A 38 -9.18 -4.50 5.27
CA PHE A 38 -10.53 -4.85 5.69
C PHE A 38 -10.82 -6.33 5.42
N GLY A 39 -11.86 -6.84 6.08
CA GLY A 39 -12.26 -8.24 6.04
C GLY A 39 -12.56 -8.76 4.62
N PRO A 40 -12.85 -10.07 4.49
CA PRO A 40 -12.98 -10.73 3.20
C PRO A 40 -13.93 -9.98 2.25
N THR A 41 -13.43 -9.70 1.06
CA THR A 41 -14.20 -9.07 -0.03
C THR A 41 -14.75 -10.16 -0.92
N GLY A 42 -15.96 -10.62 -0.65
CA GLY A 42 -16.67 -11.59 -1.48
C GLY A 42 -17.50 -12.58 -0.67
N THR A 43 -18.65 -12.97 -1.24
CA THR A 43 -19.44 -14.15 -0.86
C THR A 43 -18.93 -15.40 -1.57
#